data_AF-A0AAE5S2H9-F1
#
_entry.id   AF-A0AAE5S2H9-F1
#
_cell.length_a   1.000
_cell.length_b   1.000
_cell.length_c   1.000
_cell.angle_alpha   90.00
_cell.angle_beta   90.00
_cell.angle_gamma   90.00
#
_symmetry.space_group_name_H-M   'P 1'
#
loop_
_entity.id
_entity.type
_entity.pdbx_description
1 polymer ?
#
loop_
_entity_poly.entity_id
_entity_poly.type
_entity_poly.pdbx_seq_one_letter_code
_entity_poly.pdbx_strand_id
1 'polypeptide(L)' 'MLDLMIDIETLGTAPGSVILSVGAVTFNAETGEFGEGFYAAVEPQSAVDMGLTIDVSTLKWWME' A
#
# COMPACT_ATOMS: atom_id res chain seq x y z
N MET A 1 -15.24 10.74 16.39
CA MET A 1 -15.18 9.43 15.70
C MET A 1 -13.73 9.23 15.28
N LEU A 2 -13.21 8.01 15.27
CA LEU A 2 -11.86 7.76 14.75
C LEU A 2 -11.98 7.35 13.28
N ASP A 3 -11.28 8.08 12.43
CA ASP A 3 -11.12 7.80 11.00
C ASP A 3 -9.88 6.93 10.79
N LEU A 4 -9.83 6.20 9.68
CA LEU A 4 -8.69 5.38 9.28
C LEU A 4 -8.14 5.87 7.95
N MET A 5 -6.88 6.31 7.96
CA MET A 5 -6.12 6.56 6.74
C MET A 5 -5.42 5.26 6.33
N ILE A 6 -5.49 4.93 5.05
CA ILE A 6 -4.82 3.77 4.45
C ILE A 6 -4.05 4.24 3.22
N ASP A 7 -2.84 3.73 3.08
CA ASP A 7 -1.98 3.93 1.92
C ASP A 7 -1.38 2.60 1.46
N ILE A 8 -1.18 2.44 0.15
CA ILE A 8 -0.57 1.25 -0.43
C ILE A 8 0.45 1.63 -1.51
N GLU A 9 1.59 0.94 -1.47
CA GLU A 9 2.58 1.01 -2.55
C GLU A 9 2.41 -0.17 -3.48
N THR A 10 2.54 0.06 -4.78
CA THR A 10 2.21 -0.94 -5.80
C THR A 10 3.18 -0.91 -6.97
N LEU A 11 3.24 -2.03 -7.68
CA LEU A 11 3.90 -2.17 -8.98
C LEU A 11 2.89 -2.07 -10.14
N GLY A 12 1.92 -1.15 -10.05
CA GLY A 12 0.96 -0.86 -11.10
C GLY A 12 -0.21 -0.03 -10.59
N THR A 13 -0.93 0.64 -11.48
CA THR A 13 -1.97 1.62 -11.11
C THR A 13 -3.39 1.09 -11.26
N ALA A 14 -3.55 -0.18 -11.63
CA ALA A 14 -4.84 -0.84 -11.84
C ALA A 14 -5.10 -1.93 -10.77
N PRO A 15 -6.38 -2.24 -10.47
CA PRO A 15 -6.72 -3.37 -9.61
C PRO A 15 -6.07 -4.68 -10.09
N GLY A 16 -5.56 -5.47 -9.15
CA GLY A 16 -4.80 -6.69 -9.45
C GLY A 16 -3.29 -6.48 -9.59
N SER A 17 -2.78 -5.26 -9.41
CA SER A 17 -1.35 -4.99 -9.35
C SER A 17 -0.72 -5.49 -8.05
N VAL A 18 0.52 -5.95 -8.12
CA VAL A 18 1.31 -6.36 -6.94
C VAL A 18 1.40 -5.20 -5.94
N ILE A 19 1.05 -5.48 -4.67
CA ILE A 19 1.23 -4.58 -3.53
C ILE A 19 2.60 -4.83 -2.90
N LEU A 20 3.33 -3.76 -2.60
CA LEU A 20 4.64 -3.77 -1.93
C LEU A 20 4.51 -3.51 -0.43
N SER A 21 3.58 -2.66 -0.03
CA SER A 21 3.33 -2.34 1.38
C SER A 21 1.91 -1.84 1.62
N VAL A 22 1.48 -1.95 2.87
CA VAL A 22 0.24 -1.36 3.38
C VAL A 22 0.57 -0.56 4.63
N GLY A 23 0.28 0.74 4.60
CA GLY A 23 0.31 1.63 5.75
C GLY A 23 -1.11 1.95 6.21
N ALA A 24 -1.32 2.01 7.52
CA ALA A 24 -2.59 2.45 8.08
C ALA A 24 -2.37 3.25 9.37
N VAL A 25 -3.21 4.24 9.63
CA VAL A 25 -3.21 4.97 10.91
C VAL A 25 -4.61 5.44 11.26
N THR A 26 -5.00 5.20 12.51
CA THR A 26 -6.24 5.79 13.04
C THR A 26 -5.98 7.24 13.42
N PHE A 27 -6.94 8.13 13.18
CA PHE A 27 -6.81 9.54 13.56
C PHE A 27 -8.17 10.14 13.88
N ASN A 28 -8.18 11.25 14.62
CA ASN A 28 -9.37 12.04 14.86
C ASN A 28 -9.29 13.32 14.00
N ALA A 29 -10.13 13.44 12.98
CA ALA A 29 -10.12 14.59 12.08
C ALA A 29 -10.48 15.93 12.76
N GLU A 30 -11.21 15.88 13.89
CA GLU A 30 -11.62 17.09 14.63
C GLU A 30 -10.51 17.60 15.55
N THR A 31 -9.73 16.70 16.17
CA THR A 31 -8.67 17.06 17.13
C THR A 31 -7.28 17.06 16.50
N GLY A 32 -7.09 16.39 15.37
CA GLY A 32 -5.79 16.19 14.72
C GLY A 32 -4.90 15.15 15.41
N GLU A 33 -5.42 14.42 16.41
CA GLU A 33 -4.65 13.41 17.12
C GLU A 33 -4.55 12.10 16.31
N PHE A 34 -3.35 11.53 16.28
CA PHE A 34 -3.11 10.20 15.72
C PHE A 34 -3.23 9.12 16.81
N GLY A 35 -3.78 7.97 16.42
CA GLY A 35 -3.87 6.77 17.22
C GLY A 35 -2.86 5.71 16.79
N GLU A 36 -3.28 4.44 16.84
CA GLU A 36 -2.45 3.30 16.48
C GLU A 36 -2.14 3.30 14.97
N GLY A 37 -0.88 3.02 14.65
CA GLY A 37 -0.37 2.85 13.30
C GLY A 37 -0.08 1.38 12.99
N PHE A 38 -0.22 1.03 11.71
CA PHE A 38 0.09 -0.27 11.15
C PHE A 38 0.98 -0.10 9.93
N TYR A 39 1.96 -0.99 9.80
CA TYR A 39 2.77 -1.11 8.60
C TYR A 39 3.10 -2.56 8.33
N ALA A 40 2.89 -3.00 7.10
CA ALA A 40 3.34 -4.29 6.62
C ALA A 40 3.97 -4.16 5.24
N ALA A 41 5.18 -4.69 5.11
CA ALA A 41 5.77 -4.97 3.81
C ALA A 41 5.24 -6.31 3.29
N VAL A 42 5.03 -6.40 1.99
CA VAL A 42 4.54 -7.59 1.29
C VAL A 42 5.65 -8.08 0.37
N GLU A 43 5.99 -9.37 0.46
CA GLU A 43 6.94 -9.99 -0.45
C GLU A 43 6.34 -10.04 -1.86
N PRO A 44 6.89 -9.34 -2.86
CA PRO A 44 6.29 -9.23 -4.20
C PRO A 44 6.07 -10.58 -4.87
N GLN A 45 6.97 -11.54 -4.65
CA GLN A 45 6.83 -12.87 -5.24
C GLN A 45 5.54 -13.57 -4.77
N SER A 46 5.14 -13.38 -3.50
CA SER A 46 3.91 -13.98 -2.98
C SER A 46 2.64 -13.50 -3.71
N ALA A 47 2.63 -12.23 -4.14
CA ALA A 47 1.52 -11.65 -4.90
C ALA A 47 1.52 -12.17 -6.35
N VAL A 48 2.70 -12.29 -6.96
CA VAL A 48 2.86 -12.90 -8.30
C VAL A 48 2.38 -14.35 -8.30
N ASP A 49 2.73 -15.12 -7.27
CA ASP A 49 2.29 -16.52 -7.10
C ASP A 49 0.76 -16.63 -6.95
N MET A 50 0.11 -15.57 -6.45
CA MET A 50 -1.35 -15.43 -6.37
C MET A 50 -2.00 -14.90 -7.67
N GLY A 51 -1.23 -14.63 -8.71
CA GLY A 51 -1.71 -14.17 -10.02
C GLY A 51 -1.87 -12.66 -10.16
N LEU A 52 -1.32 -11.87 -9.24
CA LEU A 52 -1.26 -10.41 -9.39
C LEU A 52 -0.19 -10.03 -10.43
N THR A 53 -0.36 -8.88 -11.05
CA THR A 53 0.46 -8.44 -12.19
C THR A 53 1.38 -7.29 -11.83
N ILE A 54 2.50 -7.20 -12.56
CA ILE A 54 3.45 -6.09 -12.48
C ILE A 54 3.36 -5.27 -13.76
N ASP A 55 3.16 -3.96 -13.63
CA ASP A 55 3.33 -3.01 -14.72
C ASP A 55 4.81 -2.62 -14.84
N VAL A 56 5.40 -2.88 -16.01
CA VAL A 56 6.82 -2.62 -16.27
C VAL A 56 7.16 -1.13 -16.19
N SER A 57 6.24 -0.23 -16.56
CA SER A 57 6.47 1.21 -16.48
C SER A 57 6.52 1.68 -15.02
N THR A 58 5.64 1.16 -14.16
CA THR A 58 5.68 1.45 -12.72
C THR A 58 6.93 0.85 -12.06
N LEU A 59 7.30 -0.38 -12.41
CA LEU A 59 8.54 -0.98 -11.92
C LEU A 59 9.77 -0.13 -12.30
N LYS A 60 9.82 0.36 -13.55
CA LYS A 60 10.91 1.24 -13.98
C LYS A 60 10.94 2.54 -13.21
N TRP A 61 9.79 3.16 -12.97
CA TRP A 61 9.68 4.37 -12.16
C TRP A 61 10.27 4.20 -10.75
N TRP A 62 10.10 3.02 -10.13
CA TRP A 62 10.70 2.70 -8.83
C TRP A 62 12.22 2.50 -8.86
N MET A 63 12.79 2.19 -10.02
CA MET A 63 14.23 1.89 -10.19
C MET A 63 15.07 3.12 -10.58
N GLU A 64 14.41 4.25 -10.89
CA GLU A 64 15.05 5.54 -11.19
C GLU A 64 15.40 6.30 -9.90
#